data_AF-A0AAW2JLX9-F1
#
_entry.id   AF-A0AAW2JLX9-F1
#
_cell.length_a   1.000
_cell.length_b   1.000
_cell.length_c   1.000
_cell.angle_alpha   90.00
_cell.angle_beta   90.00
_cell.angle_gamma   90.00
#
_symmetry.space_group_name_H-M   'P 1'
#
loop_
_entity.id
_entity.type
_entity.pdbx_description
1 polymer ?
#
loop_
_entity_poly.entity_id
_entity_poly.type
_entity_poly.pdbx_seq_one_letter_code
_entity_poly.pdbx_strand_id
1 'polypeptide(L)' 'MAANFFWDQDCNRKIHWVSWPVLCKNKEDSDLGFKRLCLQNLALLEKQAWHLVVNPDGLAYSILQAKYFPEGNFFRA' A
#
# COMPACT_ATOMS: atom_id res chain seq x y z
N MET A 1 1.69 -1.85 -12.54
CA MET A 1 2.90 -1.54 -11.76
C MET A 1 3.57 -2.82 -11.24
N ALA A 2 2.92 -3.61 -10.38
CA ALA A 2 3.51 -4.86 -9.88
C ALA A 2 3.59 -6.00 -10.91
N ALA A 3 2.57 -6.16 -11.76
CA ALA A 3 2.61 -7.10 -12.87
C ALA A 3 3.74 -6.77 -13.87
N ASN A 4 3.96 -5.48 -14.15
CA ASN A 4 5.07 -5.06 -15.01
C ASN A 4 6.42 -5.34 -14.33
N PHE A 5 6.59 -5.05 -13.03
CA PHE A 5 7.83 -5.42 -12.33
C PHE A 5 8.18 -6.91 -12.41
N PHE A 6 7.16 -7.79 -12.36
CA PHE A 6 7.38 -9.24 -12.42
C PHE A 6 7.55 -9.81 -13.84
N TRP A 7 6.84 -9.24 -14.82
CA TRP A 7 6.76 -9.81 -16.18
C TRP A 7 7.47 -8.99 -17.24
N ASP A 8 7.84 -7.75 -16.93
CA ASP A 8 8.45 -6.79 -17.83
C ASP A 8 9.93 -6.64 -17.43
N GLN A 9 10.83 -7.01 -18.32
CA GLN A 9 12.27 -6.98 -18.07
C GLN A 9 13.05 -6.25 -19.17
N ASP A 10 12.40 -5.94 -20.29
CA ASP A 10 12.94 -5.15 -21.40
C ASP A 10 11.76 -4.52 -22.14
N CYS A 11 12.01 -3.44 -22.87
CA CYS A 11 11.08 -2.51 -23.53
C CYS A 11 9.99 -3.12 -24.47
N ASN A 12 9.88 -4.44 -24.55
CA ASN A 12 8.87 -5.19 -25.29
C ASN A 12 7.84 -5.79 -24.34
N ARG A 13 6.56 -5.48 -24.58
CA ARG A 13 5.43 -6.10 -23.87
C ARG A 13 5.47 -7.63 -24.02
N LYS A 14 5.85 -8.34 -22.95
CA LYS A 14 5.74 -9.80 -22.87
C LYS A 14 4.31 -10.22 -22.53
N ILE A 15 3.97 -11.45 -22.93
CA ILE A 15 2.68 -12.06 -22.62
C ILE A 15 2.64 -12.37 -21.12
N HIS A 16 1.62 -11.84 -20.44
CA HIS A 16 1.33 -12.22 -19.06
C HIS A 16 0.66 -13.60 -19.05
N TRP A 17 1.43 -14.66 -18.73
CA TRP A 17 0.93 -16.04 -18.70
C TRP A 17 -0.12 -16.29 -17.62
N VAL A 18 -0.04 -15.55 -16.51
CA VAL A 18 -0.94 -15.68 -15.36
C VAL A 18 -1.40 -14.29 -14.94
N SER A 19 -2.72 -14.14 -14.74
CA SER A 19 -3.29 -12.88 -14.30
C SER A 19 -2.90 -12.54 -12.85
N TRP A 20 -2.74 -11.26 -12.53
CA TRP A 20 -2.38 -10.80 -11.18
C TRP A 20 -3.34 -11.27 -10.07
N PRO A 21 -4.68 -11.32 -10.27
CA PRO A 21 -5.60 -11.86 -9.26
C PRO A 21 -5.38 -13.35 -8.96
N VAL A 22 -4.92 -14.12 -9.96
CA VAL A 22 -4.56 -15.54 -9.78
C VAL A 22 -3.32 -15.58 -8.89
N LEU A 23 -2.22 -14.93 -9.28
CA LEU A 23 -0.97 -14.84 -8.49
C LEU A 23 -1.17 -14.42 -7.02
N CYS A 24 -2.22 -13.64 -6.74
CA CYS A 24 -2.57 -13.18 -5.40
C CYS A 24 -3.45 -14.13 -4.56
N LYS A 25 -3.85 -15.29 -5.08
CA LYS A 25 -4.55 -16.32 -4.31
C LYS A 25 -3.62 -16.96 -3.29
N ASN A 26 -4.22 -17.51 -2.24
CA ASN A 26 -3.47 -18.14 -1.16
C ASN A 26 -2.66 -19.33 -1.67
N LYS A 27 -1.51 -19.57 -1.05
CA LYS A 27 -0.62 -20.68 -1.41
C LYS A 27 -1.28 -22.05 -1.22
N GLU A 28 -2.23 -22.13 -0.29
CA GLU A 28 -3.06 -23.31 -0.05
C GLU A 28 -4.00 -23.63 -1.22
N ASP A 29 -4.37 -22.62 -2.02
CA ASP A 29 -5.22 -22.76 -3.21
C ASP A 29 -4.40 -23.05 -4.49
N SER A 30 -3.16 -23.53 -4.34
CA SER A 30 -2.23 -23.85 -5.45
C SER A 30 -1.70 -22.66 -6.25
N ASP A 31 -1.61 -21.48 -5.63
CA ASP A 31 -1.07 -20.28 -6.26
C ASP A 31 0.20 -19.76 -5.57
N LEU A 32 0.84 -18.73 -6.13
CA LEU A 32 2.09 -18.20 -5.61
C LEU A 32 1.97 -17.52 -4.24
N GLY A 33 0.75 -17.20 -3.77
CA GLY A 33 0.57 -16.62 -2.45
C GLY A 33 0.99 -15.14 -2.38
N PHE A 34 1.06 -14.42 -3.50
CA PHE A 34 1.44 -13.02 -3.46
C PHE A 34 0.39 -12.22 -2.70
N LYS A 35 0.81 -11.46 -1.68
CA LYS A 35 -0.13 -10.58 -0.99
C LYS A 35 -0.67 -9.55 -1.98
N ARG A 36 -1.99 -9.33 -1.98
CA ARG A 36 -2.60 -8.23 -2.74
C ARG A 36 -2.01 -6.91 -2.26
N LEU A 37 -1.12 -6.32 -3.07
CA LEU A 37 -0.42 -5.07 -2.72
C LEU A 37 -1.38 -3.95 -2.35
N CYS A 38 -2.55 -3.87 -3.00
CA CYS A 38 -3.57 -2.89 -2.63
C CYS A 38 -4.01 -3.02 -1.16
N LEU A 39 -4.18 -4.26 -0.68
CA LEU A 39 -4.56 -4.51 0.72
C LEU A 39 -3.40 -4.24 1.67
N GLN A 40 -2.15 -4.54 1.26
CA GLN A 40 -0.98 -4.22 2.06
C GLN A 40 -0.78 -2.70 2.18
N ASN A 41 -0.94 -1.96 1.09
CA ASN A 41 -0.87 -0.50 1.11
C ASN A 41 -1.96 0.10 1.99
N LEU A 42 -3.19 -0.43 1.93
CA LEU A 42 -4.28 0.00 2.81
C LEU A 42 -3.95 -0.27 4.28
N ALA A 43 -3.50 -1.48 4.62
CA ALA A 43 -3.10 -1.82 5.99
C ALA A 43 -1.93 -0.96 6.49
N LEU A 44 -0.98 -0.62 5.61
CA LEU A 44 0.11 0.30 5.95
C LEU A 44 -0.39 1.72 6.19
N LEU A 45 -1.33 2.21 5.38
CA LEU A 45 -1.97 3.52 5.60
C LEU A 45 -2.71 3.55 6.93
N GLU A 46 -3.50 2.52 7.26
CA GLU A 46 -4.19 2.40 8.55
C GLU A 46 -3.21 2.35 9.71
N LYS A 47 -2.10 1.61 9.57
CA LYS A 47 -1.03 1.59 10.58
C LYS A 47 -0.43 2.98 10.79
N GLN A 48 -0.13 3.72 9.72
CA GLN A 48 0.41 5.08 9.82
C GLN A 48 -0.61 6.04 10.44
N ALA A 49 -1.88 5.93 10.04
CA ALA A 49 -2.98 6.69 10.65
C ALA A 49 -3.05 6.44 12.17
N TRP A 50 -2.97 5.18 12.58
CA TRP A 50 -2.94 4.81 14.00
C TRP A 50 -1.76 5.42 14.75
N HIS A 51 -0.56 5.44 14.16
CA HIS A 51 0.61 6.09 14.76
C HIS A 51 0.39 7.60 15.00
N LEU A 52 -0.29 8.28 14.08
CA LEU A 52 -0.62 9.71 14.22
C LEU A 52 -1.62 9.96 15.34
N VAL A 53 -2.55 9.03 15.54
CA VAL A 53 -3.57 9.12 16.61
C VAL A 53 -2.96 8.87 17.98
N VAL A 54 -2.08 7.87 18.10
CA VAL A 54 -1.47 7.49 19.38
C VAL A 54 -0.38 8.46 19.82
N ASN A 55 0.31 9.12 18.88
CA ASN A 55 1.40 10.04 19.18
C ASN A 55 1.22 11.40 18.49
N PRO A 56 0.29 12.24 18.99
CA PRO A 56 0.00 13.55 18.40
C PRO A 56 1.13 14.58 18.62
N ASP A 57 2.00 14.39 19.62
CA ASP A 57 3.12 15.29 19.89
C ASP A 57 4.39 14.92 19.11
N GLY A 58 4.32 13.88 18.28
CA GLY A 58 5.44 13.43 17.45
C GLY A 58 5.72 14.37 16.27
N LEU A 59 7.00 14.47 15.89
CA LEU A 59 7.44 15.26 14.74
C LEU A 59 6.66 14.94 13.45
N ALA A 60 6.35 13.66 13.21
CA ALA A 60 5.58 13.23 12.05
C ALA A 60 4.16 13.82 12.05
N TYR A 61 3.51 13.87 13.22
CA TYR A 61 2.21 14.51 13.36
C TYR A 61 2.31 16.01 13.10
N SER A 62 3.29 16.71 13.69
CA SER A 62 3.45 18.16 13.49
C SER A 62 3.71 18.53 12.03
N ILE A 63 4.53 17.76 11.32
CA ILE A 63 4.81 17.99 9.89
C ILE A 63 3.54 17.76 9.05
N LEU A 64 2.80 16.68 9.32
CA LEU A 64 1.59 16.36 8.57
C LEU A 64 0.46 17.34 8.89
N GLN A 65 0.32 17.77 10.14
CA GLN A 65 -0.64 18.80 10.55
C GLN A 65 -0.37 20.11 9.82
N ALA A 66 0.87 20.60 9.84
CA ALA A 66 1.23 21.84 9.17
C ALA A 66 0.96 21.82 7.66
N LYS A 67 1.06 20.65 7.02
CA LYS A 67 0.86 20.50 5.57
C LYS A 67 -0.58 20.19 5.16
N TYR A 68 -1.28 19.34 5.91
CA TYR A 68 -2.54 18.74 5.46
C TYR A 68 -3.75 19.14 6.29
N PHE A 69 -3.59 19.52 7.55
CA PHE A 69 -4.70 19.89 8.43
C PHE A 69 -4.29 20.97 9.44
N PRO A 70 -3.92 22.19 8.97
CA PRO A 70 -3.30 23.21 9.82
C PRO A 70 -4.25 23.81 10.87
N GLU A 71 -5.55 23.86 10.56
CA GLU A 71 -6.58 24.41 11.45
C GLU A 71 -7.38 23.32 12.19
N GLY A 72 -7.04 22.05 11.93
CA GLY A 72 -7.81 20.89 12.35
C GLY A 72 -7.00 19.88 13.14
N ASN A 73 -7.63 18.72 13.33
CA ASN A 73 -6.97 17.53 13.86
C ASN A 73 -7.05 16.42 12.81
N PHE A 74 -6.26 15.36 12.97
CA PHE A 74 -6.16 14.29 11.98
C PHE A 74 -7.51 13.69 11.53
N PHE A 75 -8.53 13.66 12.40
CA PHE A 75 -9.86 13.13 12.07
C PHE A 75 -10.82 14.16 11.45
N ARG A 76 -10.49 15.44 11.57
CA ARG A 76 -11.21 16.58 11.01
C ARG A 76 -10.24 17.39 10.15
N ALA A 77 -9.53 16.68 9.29
CA ALA A 77 -8.56 17.22 8.35
C ALA A 77 -9.26 18.03 7.25
#